data_AF-A0A426T839-F1
#
_entry.id   AF-A0A426T839-F1
#
_cell.length_a   1.000
_cell.length_b   1.000
_cell.length_c   1.000
_cell.angle_alpha   90.00
_cell.angle_beta   90.00
_cell.angle_gamma   90.00
#
_symmetry.space_group_name_H-M   'P 1'
#
loop_
_entity.id
_entity.type
_entity.pdbx_description
1 polymer ?
#
loop_
_entity_poly.entity_id
_entity_poly.type
_entity_poly.pdbx_seq_one_letter_code
_entity_poly.pdbx_strand_id
1 'polypeptide(L)'
;MARTIDELTYYAKLLSKLHYKKYEFYVVSRIIHLLNDSEIQFTTQQVVRKSDGKRYLIDLYFPQFRLAVEVDEEYHKSQIENDQLREREVVAYANVDFKRIDCSNESSLETVHEDIDNLVNHIRELKNTKQDFVPYSYAEEFSVEKWKKLGTISVDDNAKFKTHVDVLKLFGKDLDQHQRGTSPLNNSIQVWFPKLYDNGDWKNSLSEDGTKIFQSRVARVDSKMKVSAIKDSIVFAHQKDVLGNIYYTFKGVYRCIKHTEDTIEYERISSKIFLSDYL
;
A
#
# COMPACT_ATOMS: atom_id res chain seq x y z
N MET A 1 18.23 -14.15 8.43
CA MET A 1 18.03 -12.86 7.73
C MET A 1 17.26 -13.15 6.46
N ALA A 2 16.10 -12.53 6.24
CA ALA A 2 15.46 -12.59 4.93
C ALA A 2 16.41 -11.90 3.94
N ARG A 3 16.77 -12.60 2.84
CA ARG A 3 17.59 -12.03 1.78
C ARG A 3 16.83 -10.81 1.25
N THR A 4 17.45 -9.62 1.29
CA THR A 4 16.90 -8.47 0.57
C THR A 4 16.84 -8.85 -0.90
N ILE A 5 15.65 -8.81 -1.48
CA ILE A 5 15.44 -9.06 -2.91
C ILE A 5 16.07 -7.88 -3.65
N ASP A 6 16.93 -8.15 -4.63
CA ASP A 6 17.46 -7.12 -5.53
C ASP A 6 16.41 -6.70 -6.57
N GLU A 7 16.61 -5.54 -7.18
CA GLU A 7 15.67 -4.92 -8.11
C GLU A 7 15.28 -5.83 -9.29
N LEU A 8 16.26 -6.50 -9.91
CA LEU A 8 16.01 -7.42 -11.02
C LEU A 8 15.15 -8.60 -10.56
N THR A 9 15.52 -9.24 -9.44
CA THR A 9 14.72 -10.33 -8.86
C THR A 9 13.31 -9.88 -8.47
N TYR A 10 13.15 -8.64 -7.98
CA TYR A 10 11.84 -8.07 -7.63
C TYR A 10 10.94 -7.98 -8.87
N TYR A 11 11.41 -7.32 -9.93
CA TYR A 11 10.63 -7.16 -11.17
C TYR A 11 10.38 -8.48 -11.90
N ALA A 12 11.37 -9.38 -11.93
CA ALA A 12 11.20 -10.72 -12.47
C ALA A 12 10.08 -11.49 -11.77
N LYS A 13 10.02 -11.41 -10.42
CA LYS A 13 8.96 -12.04 -9.62
C LYS A 13 7.58 -11.39 -9.83
N LEU A 14 7.51 -10.08 -9.99
CA LEU A 14 6.26 -9.37 -10.29
C LEU A 14 5.62 -9.87 -11.59
N LEU A 15 6.42 -9.97 -12.66
CA LEU A 15 5.95 -10.45 -13.96
C LEU A 15 5.67 -11.96 -13.94
N SER A 16 6.54 -12.76 -13.33
CA SER A 16 6.33 -14.22 -13.26
C SER A 16 5.08 -14.60 -12.48
N LYS A 17 4.58 -13.74 -11.58
CA LYS A 17 3.34 -13.99 -10.85
C LYS A 17 2.11 -14.06 -11.77
N LEU A 18 2.18 -13.45 -12.95
CA LEU A 18 1.09 -13.41 -13.92
C LEU A 18 1.03 -14.64 -14.83
N HIS A 19 2.04 -15.52 -14.82
CA HIS A 19 2.25 -16.53 -15.86
C HIS A 19 1.08 -17.51 -16.12
N TYR A 20 0.19 -17.72 -15.15
CA TYR A 20 -1.00 -18.56 -15.32
C TYR A 20 -2.18 -17.84 -16.01
N LYS A 21 -2.08 -16.52 -16.20
CA LYS A 21 -3.11 -15.68 -16.80
C LYS A 21 -2.66 -15.26 -18.20
N LYS A 22 -3.32 -15.84 -19.21
CA LYS A 22 -2.85 -15.84 -20.60
C LYS A 22 -2.66 -14.42 -21.16
N TYR A 23 -3.72 -13.62 -21.25
CA TYR A 23 -3.60 -12.29 -21.87
C TYR A 23 -3.02 -11.28 -20.89
N GLU A 24 -3.35 -11.36 -19.60
CA GLU A 24 -2.72 -10.51 -18.57
C GLU A 24 -1.19 -10.56 -18.59
N PHE A 25 -0.58 -11.75 -18.62
CA PHE A 25 0.88 -11.86 -18.68
C PHE A 25 1.45 -11.23 -19.96
N TYR A 26 0.81 -11.48 -21.12
CA TYR A 26 1.27 -10.95 -22.40
C TYR A 26 1.19 -9.42 -22.44
N VAL A 27 0.02 -8.87 -22.15
CA VAL A 27 -0.26 -7.43 -22.20
C VAL A 27 0.63 -6.68 -21.22
N VAL A 28 0.67 -7.11 -19.95
CA VAL A 28 1.46 -6.45 -18.90
C VAL A 28 2.96 -6.50 -19.24
N SER A 29 3.49 -7.68 -19.60
CA SER A 29 4.91 -7.79 -19.94
C SER A 29 5.29 -6.93 -21.15
N ARG A 30 4.44 -6.86 -22.18
CA ARG A 30 4.67 -6.01 -23.35
C ARG A 30 4.66 -4.52 -23.00
N ILE A 31 3.69 -4.05 -22.20
CA ILE A 31 3.64 -2.65 -21.73
C ILE A 31 4.95 -2.29 -21.02
N ILE A 32 5.38 -3.11 -20.05
CA ILE A 32 6.59 -2.82 -19.25
C ILE A 32 7.85 -2.79 -20.12
N HIS A 33 8.02 -3.77 -21.02
CA HIS A 33 9.20 -3.82 -21.89
C HIS A 33 9.21 -2.73 -22.97
N LEU A 34 8.05 -2.30 -23.48
CA LEU A 34 7.96 -1.20 -24.44
C LEU A 34 8.19 0.15 -23.75
N LEU A 35 7.64 0.33 -22.54
CA LEU A 35 7.86 1.53 -21.75
C LEU A 35 9.35 1.71 -21.45
N ASN A 36 10.01 0.64 -21.01
CA ASN A 36 11.47 0.54 -20.77
C ASN A 36 12.03 1.72 -19.95
N ASP A 37 11.37 2.03 -18.83
CA ASP A 37 11.68 3.19 -18.01
C ASP A 37 11.66 2.79 -16.53
N SER A 38 12.84 2.70 -15.92
CA SER A 38 12.99 2.28 -14.51
C SER A 38 12.63 3.38 -13.51
N GLU A 39 12.42 4.62 -13.96
CA GLU A 39 11.93 5.71 -13.11
C GLU A 39 10.42 5.65 -12.90
N ILE A 40 9.72 4.79 -13.66
CA ILE A 40 8.29 4.55 -13.53
C ILE A 40 8.06 3.28 -12.71
N GLN A 41 7.55 3.44 -11.49
CA GLN A 41 7.14 2.33 -10.64
C GLN A 41 5.89 1.65 -11.21
N PHE A 42 5.87 0.32 -11.14
CA PHE A 42 4.67 -0.47 -11.39
C PHE A 42 4.51 -1.57 -10.35
N THR A 43 3.27 -2.02 -10.16
CA THR A 43 2.95 -3.24 -9.43
C THR A 43 1.86 -4.01 -10.18
N THR A 44 1.81 -5.31 -9.99
CA THR A 44 0.77 -6.18 -10.55
C THR A 44 -0.23 -6.58 -9.47
N GLN A 45 -1.46 -6.90 -9.86
CA GLN A 45 -2.51 -7.41 -8.95
C GLN A 45 -2.72 -6.50 -7.72
N GLN A 46 -2.78 -5.19 -7.95
CA GLN A 46 -3.01 -4.20 -6.90
C GLN A 46 -4.44 -4.32 -6.35
N VAL A 47 -4.60 -4.32 -5.03
CA VAL A 47 -5.94 -4.33 -4.43
C VAL A 47 -6.48 -2.91 -4.38
N VAL A 48 -7.70 -2.74 -4.85
CA VAL A 48 -8.48 -1.51 -4.67
C VAL A 48 -9.79 -1.79 -3.95
N ARG A 49 -10.28 -0.78 -3.22
CA ARG A 49 -11.57 -0.84 -2.53
C ARG A 49 -12.53 0.20 -3.10
N LYS A 50 -13.73 -0.24 -3.46
CA LYS A 50 -14.86 0.61 -3.84
C LYS A 50 -15.62 1.12 -2.62
N SER A 51 -16.52 2.08 -2.84
CA SER A 51 -17.37 2.67 -1.80
C SER A 51 -18.38 1.73 -1.17
N ASP A 52 -18.72 0.63 -1.85
CA ASP A 52 -19.51 -0.46 -1.27
C ASP A 52 -18.70 -1.40 -0.38
N GLY A 53 -17.41 -1.11 -0.16
CA GLY A 53 -16.47 -1.90 0.63
C GLY A 53 -15.89 -3.11 -0.09
N LYS A 54 -16.33 -3.41 -1.33
CA LYS A 54 -15.81 -4.56 -2.08
C LYS A 54 -14.39 -4.28 -2.58
N ARG A 55 -13.59 -5.35 -2.58
CA ARG A 55 -12.22 -5.34 -3.05
C ARG A 55 -12.14 -5.92 -4.45
N TYR A 56 -11.30 -5.31 -5.27
CA TYR A 56 -11.01 -5.73 -6.64
C TYR A 56 -9.49 -5.79 -6.84
N LEU A 57 -9.06 -6.60 -7.80
CA LEU A 57 -7.68 -6.68 -8.22
C LEU A 57 -7.53 -5.98 -9.56
N ILE A 58 -6.54 -5.10 -9.65
CA ILE A 58 -6.12 -4.43 -10.87
C ILE A 58 -4.89 -5.13 -11.39
N ASP A 59 -4.87 -5.45 -12.68
CA ASP A 59 -3.82 -6.28 -13.28
C ASP A 59 -2.46 -5.58 -13.28
N LEU A 60 -2.43 -4.30 -13.64
CA LEU A 60 -1.24 -3.44 -13.61
C LEU A 60 -1.58 -2.04 -13.08
N TYR A 61 -0.75 -1.52 -12.18
CA TYR A 61 -0.93 -0.21 -11.55
C TYR A 61 0.36 0.59 -11.52
N PHE A 62 0.29 1.87 -11.86
CA PHE A 62 1.38 2.85 -11.85
C PHE A 62 1.14 3.92 -10.77
N PRO A 63 1.75 3.78 -9.57
CA PRO A 63 1.43 4.64 -8.43
C PRO A 63 1.68 6.13 -8.65
N GLN A 64 2.75 6.50 -9.37
CA GLN A 64 3.11 7.91 -9.63
C GLN A 64 2.05 8.66 -10.44
N PHE A 65 1.24 7.93 -11.21
CA PHE A 65 0.16 8.49 -12.05
C PHE A 65 -1.23 8.14 -11.54
N ARG A 66 -1.34 7.29 -10.50
CA ARG A 66 -2.60 6.67 -10.07
C ARG A 66 -3.36 6.02 -11.23
N LEU A 67 -2.62 5.43 -12.17
CA LEU A 67 -3.15 4.83 -13.39
C LEU A 67 -3.23 3.31 -13.24
N ALA A 68 -4.41 2.77 -13.48
CA ALA A 68 -4.73 1.35 -13.51
C ALA A 68 -4.96 0.87 -14.94
N VAL A 69 -4.50 -0.34 -15.22
CA VAL A 69 -4.72 -1.05 -16.47
C VAL A 69 -5.40 -2.37 -16.17
N GLU A 70 -6.55 -2.59 -16.78
CA GLU A 70 -7.34 -3.83 -16.71
C GLU A 70 -7.28 -4.53 -18.07
N VAL A 71 -7.07 -5.85 -18.05
CA VAL A 71 -7.09 -6.70 -19.24
C VAL A 71 -8.44 -7.40 -19.28
N ASP A 72 -9.28 -7.00 -20.23
CA ASP A 72 -10.64 -7.52 -20.33
C ASP A 72 -10.64 -8.83 -21.14
N GLU A 73 -10.84 -9.96 -20.45
CA GLU A 73 -10.99 -11.30 -21.05
C GLU A 73 -12.47 -11.79 -20.91
N GLU A 74 -13.02 -12.50 -21.90
CA GLU A 74 -14.43 -12.95 -21.89
C GLU A 74 -14.84 -13.84 -20.70
N TYR A 75 -13.87 -14.47 -20.03
CA TYR A 75 -14.11 -15.42 -18.95
C TYR A 75 -13.18 -15.21 -17.76
N HIS A 76 -13.49 -14.22 -16.92
CA HIS A 76 -12.92 -14.14 -15.58
C HIS A 76 -13.98 -14.32 -14.50
N LYS A 77 -14.35 -15.58 -14.25
CA LYS A 77 -14.85 -16.01 -12.94
C LYS A 77 -13.66 -16.24 -12.01
N SER A 78 -13.01 -15.18 -11.55
CA SER A 78 -12.06 -15.34 -10.46
C SER A 78 -12.81 -15.29 -9.13
N GLN A 79 -12.95 -16.45 -8.48
CA GLN A 79 -13.08 -16.47 -7.03
C GLN A 79 -11.80 -15.89 -6.45
N ILE A 80 -11.87 -14.67 -5.94
CA ILE A 80 -10.79 -14.09 -5.16
C ILE A 80 -10.78 -14.81 -3.81
N GLU A 81 -9.65 -15.41 -3.45
CA GLU A 81 -9.38 -15.83 -2.08
C GLU A 81 -9.36 -14.59 -1.18
N ASN A 82 -10.53 -14.23 -0.65
CA ASN A 82 -10.77 -13.01 0.13
C ASN A 82 -9.83 -12.86 1.32
N ASP A 83 -9.25 -13.95 1.85
CA ASP A 83 -8.39 -13.91 3.03
C ASP A 83 -6.99 -13.36 2.72
N GLN A 84 -6.38 -13.72 1.58
CA GLN A 84 -5.03 -13.23 1.25
C GLN A 84 -5.00 -11.73 0.91
N LEU A 85 -6.11 -11.18 0.41
CA LEU A 85 -6.19 -9.77 0.06
C LEU A 85 -6.32 -8.85 1.26
N ARG A 86 -6.68 -9.37 2.45
CA ARG A 86 -6.90 -8.55 3.65
C ARG A 86 -5.65 -7.79 4.07
N GLU A 87 -4.51 -8.44 3.93
CA GLU A 87 -3.20 -7.93 4.36
C GLU A 87 -2.53 -7.05 3.32
N ARG A 88 -3.00 -7.07 2.07
CA ARG A 88 -2.41 -6.27 0.99
C ARG A 88 -2.71 -4.79 1.19
N GLU A 89 -1.80 -3.95 0.70
CA GLU A 89 -2.10 -2.53 0.55
C GLU A 89 -3.33 -2.31 -0.34
N VAL A 90 -4.22 -1.43 0.11
CA VAL A 90 -5.49 -1.12 -0.56
C VAL A 90 -5.47 0.34 -0.98
N VAL A 91 -5.65 0.60 -2.27
CA VAL A 91 -5.83 1.95 -2.82
C VAL A 91 -7.33 2.25 -2.97
N ALA A 92 -7.72 3.51 -2.74
CA ALA A 92 -9.11 3.94 -2.91
C ALA A 92 -9.45 4.00 -4.41
N TYR A 93 -10.50 3.31 -4.84
CA TYR A 93 -10.91 3.22 -6.25
C TYR A 93 -11.20 4.59 -6.87
N ALA A 94 -11.80 5.51 -6.10
CA ALA A 94 -12.17 6.85 -6.56
C ALA A 94 -10.98 7.74 -6.97
N ASN A 95 -9.76 7.39 -6.58
CA ASN A 95 -8.55 8.16 -6.85
C ASN A 95 -7.71 7.53 -7.98
N VAL A 96 -8.28 6.62 -8.77
CA VAL A 96 -7.56 5.83 -9.77
C VAL A 96 -8.17 6.05 -11.15
N ASP A 97 -7.34 6.35 -12.13
CA ASP A 97 -7.71 6.42 -13.55
C ASP A 97 -7.61 5.03 -14.18
N PHE A 98 -8.65 4.57 -14.87
CA PHE A 98 -8.69 3.23 -15.46
C PHE A 98 -8.52 3.27 -16.98
N LYS A 99 -7.64 2.41 -17.49
CA LYS A 99 -7.48 2.07 -18.90
C LYS A 99 -7.73 0.57 -19.10
N ARG A 100 -8.34 0.21 -20.20
CA ARG A 100 -8.70 -1.17 -20.54
C ARG A 100 -8.00 -1.56 -21.82
N ILE A 101 -7.49 -2.79 -21.85
CA ILE A 101 -7.01 -3.45 -23.07
C ILE A 101 -7.98 -4.59 -23.35
N ASP A 102 -8.72 -4.49 -24.46
CA ASP A 102 -9.68 -5.52 -24.85
C ASP A 102 -8.92 -6.73 -25.41
N CYS A 103 -9.17 -7.91 -24.85
CA CYS A 103 -8.63 -9.19 -25.31
C CYS A 103 -9.77 -10.21 -25.53
N SER A 104 -10.98 -9.73 -25.82
CA SER A 104 -12.14 -10.53 -26.20
C SER A 104 -11.95 -11.22 -27.56
N ASN A 105 -12.90 -12.09 -27.94
CA ASN A 105 -12.81 -12.81 -29.21
C ASN A 105 -12.88 -11.89 -30.45
N GLU A 106 -13.33 -10.65 -30.29
CA GLU A 106 -13.38 -9.65 -31.37
C GLU A 106 -12.02 -8.96 -31.60
N SER A 107 -11.06 -9.14 -30.68
CA SER A 107 -9.74 -8.52 -30.74
C SER A 107 -8.78 -9.33 -31.61
N SER A 108 -7.98 -8.63 -32.42
CA SER A 108 -6.83 -9.20 -33.13
C SER A 108 -5.52 -8.87 -32.42
N LEU A 109 -4.42 -9.51 -32.83
CA LEU A 109 -3.10 -9.18 -32.27
C LEU A 109 -2.74 -7.72 -32.56
N GLU A 110 -3.09 -7.23 -33.76
CA GLU A 110 -2.83 -5.88 -34.21
C GLU A 110 -3.61 -4.84 -33.40
N THR A 111 -4.90 -5.06 -33.13
CA THR A 111 -5.71 -4.13 -32.32
C THR A 111 -5.20 -4.07 -30.88
N VAL A 112 -4.83 -5.22 -30.29
CA VAL A 112 -4.22 -5.28 -28.95
C VAL A 112 -2.88 -4.55 -28.92
N HIS A 113 -2.07 -4.66 -29.98
CA HIS A 113 -0.79 -3.92 -30.06
C HIS A 113 -1.01 -2.42 -30.15
N GLU A 114 -1.97 -1.98 -30.96
CA GLU A 114 -2.33 -0.57 -31.08
C GLU A 114 -2.79 0.01 -29.74
N ASP A 115 -3.65 -0.70 -29.00
CA ASP A 115 -4.09 -0.27 -27.67
C ASP A 115 -2.92 -0.17 -26.67
N ILE A 116 -2.01 -1.16 -26.70
CA ILE A 116 -0.79 -1.15 -25.87
C ILE A 116 0.12 0.03 -26.22
N ASP A 117 0.34 0.28 -27.51
CA ASP A 117 1.21 1.37 -27.97
C ASP A 117 0.62 2.73 -27.61
N ASN A 118 -0.69 2.91 -27.78
CA ASN A 118 -1.42 4.09 -27.34
C ASN A 118 -1.29 4.33 -25.83
N LEU A 119 -1.43 3.28 -25.02
CA LEU A 119 -1.26 3.36 -23.58
C LEU A 119 0.18 3.71 -23.18
N VAL A 120 1.18 3.10 -23.81
CA VAL A 120 2.60 3.39 -23.53
C VAL A 120 2.92 4.85 -23.87
N ASN A 121 2.41 5.37 -24.99
CA ASN A 121 2.58 6.78 -25.36
C ASN A 121 1.90 7.71 -24.35
N HIS A 122 0.68 7.37 -23.93
CA HIS A 122 -0.02 8.12 -22.89
C HIS A 122 0.75 8.15 -21.56
N ILE A 123 1.34 7.04 -21.13
CA ILE A 123 2.17 6.99 -19.90
C ILE A 123 3.40 7.88 -20.03
N ARG A 124 4.07 7.89 -21.19
CA ARG A 124 5.20 8.79 -21.45
C ARG A 124 4.79 10.25 -21.41
N GLU A 125 3.63 10.59 -21.96
CA GLU A 125 3.06 11.94 -21.89
C GLU A 125 2.74 12.36 -20.46
N LEU A 126 2.14 11.47 -19.65
CA LEU A 126 1.89 11.70 -18.23
C LEU A 126 3.19 12.00 -17.48
N LYS A 127 4.26 11.23 -17.73
CA LYS A 127 5.59 11.50 -17.15
C LYS A 127 6.12 12.88 -17.55
N ASN A 128 6.05 13.22 -18.84
CA ASN A 128 6.63 14.45 -19.38
C ASN A 128 5.87 15.72 -18.97
N THR A 129 4.55 15.62 -18.73
CA THR A 129 3.70 16.77 -18.42
C THR A 129 3.51 17.00 -16.91
N LYS A 130 3.83 16.00 -16.08
CA LYS A 130 3.68 16.09 -14.63
C LYS A 130 4.82 16.92 -14.01
N GLN A 131 4.49 18.13 -13.56
CA GLN A 131 5.47 19.08 -12.98
C GLN A 131 6.13 18.57 -11.69
N ASP A 132 5.42 17.76 -10.91
CA ASP A 132 5.83 17.19 -9.64
C ASP A 132 6.22 15.70 -9.77
N PHE A 133 6.66 15.27 -10.96
CA PHE A 133 7.11 13.89 -11.14
C PHE A 133 8.36 13.62 -10.30
N VAL A 134 8.26 12.63 -9.42
CA VAL A 134 9.38 12.13 -8.62
C VAL A 134 9.80 10.78 -9.19
N PRO A 135 11.01 10.65 -9.76
CA PRO A 135 11.54 9.37 -10.24
C PRO A 135 11.52 8.29 -9.17
N TYR A 136 11.07 7.10 -9.54
CA TYR A 136 11.15 5.94 -8.66
C TYR A 136 12.60 5.48 -8.51
N SER A 137 12.96 5.02 -7.31
CA SER A 137 14.23 4.36 -7.04
C SER A 137 13.99 3.17 -6.12
N TYR A 138 14.23 1.97 -6.63
CA TYR A 138 14.11 0.73 -5.84
C TYR A 138 15.04 0.75 -4.62
N ALA A 139 16.26 1.27 -4.79
CA ALA A 139 17.25 1.39 -3.72
C ALA A 139 16.78 2.28 -2.56
N GLU A 140 15.95 3.28 -2.86
CA GLU A 140 15.43 4.22 -1.86
C GLU A 140 14.03 3.87 -1.35
N GLU A 141 13.36 2.83 -1.86
CA GLU A 141 11.96 2.50 -1.53
C GLU A 141 11.73 2.39 -0.02
N PHE A 142 12.73 1.88 0.71
CA PHE A 142 12.68 1.69 2.16
C PHE A 142 13.73 2.53 2.92
N SER A 143 14.24 3.62 2.30
CA SER A 143 15.30 4.43 2.88
C SER A 143 14.80 5.31 4.02
N VAL A 144 15.25 5.03 5.24
CA VAL A 144 14.99 5.90 6.42
C VAL A 144 15.67 7.26 6.26
N GLU A 145 16.89 7.27 5.75
CA GLU A 145 17.70 8.49 5.62
C GLU A 145 17.10 9.49 4.62
N LYS A 146 16.44 8.99 3.57
CA LYS A 146 15.64 9.83 2.66
C LYS A 146 14.60 10.64 3.42
N TRP A 147 13.79 9.97 4.25
CA TRP A 147 12.72 10.61 5.02
C TRP A 147 13.24 11.51 6.14
N LYS A 148 14.34 11.14 6.78
CA LYS A 148 15.03 12.03 7.74
C LYS A 148 15.50 13.33 7.09
N LYS A 149 16.11 13.24 5.90
CA LYS A 149 16.59 14.41 5.15
C LYS A 149 15.44 15.32 4.70
N LEU A 150 14.31 14.73 4.27
CA LEU A 150 13.10 15.49 3.94
C LEU A 150 12.48 16.14 5.19
N GLY A 151 12.60 15.51 6.35
CA GLY A 151 12.11 16.02 7.63
C GLY A 151 10.60 15.97 7.80
N THR A 152 9.85 15.55 6.77
CA THR A 152 8.39 15.45 6.81
C THR A 152 7.88 14.18 6.17
N ILE A 153 6.74 13.68 6.64
CA ILE A 153 6.02 12.55 6.05
C ILE A 153 4.52 12.88 6.01
N SER A 154 3.90 12.68 4.86
CA SER A 154 2.45 12.79 4.63
C SER A 154 1.82 11.44 4.26
N VAL A 155 0.50 11.34 4.36
CA VAL A 155 -0.23 10.13 3.91
C VAL A 155 -0.17 9.92 2.40
N ASP A 156 0.14 10.96 1.62
CA ASP A 156 0.22 10.91 0.16
C ASP A 156 1.63 10.56 -0.35
N ASP A 157 2.63 10.58 0.54
CA ASP A 157 4.04 10.39 0.21
C ASP A 157 4.40 8.92 -0.13
N ASN A 158 3.49 7.97 0.14
CA ASN A 158 3.70 6.53 0.01
C ASN A 158 5.01 6.03 0.69
N ALA A 159 5.40 6.65 1.80
CA ALA A 159 6.59 6.28 2.55
C ALA A 159 6.48 4.84 3.10
N LYS A 160 7.42 3.97 2.72
CA LYS A 160 7.48 2.57 3.16
C LYS A 160 8.69 2.31 4.05
N PHE A 161 8.51 1.50 5.09
CA PHE A 161 9.56 1.10 6.02
C PHE A 161 9.51 -0.42 6.21
N LYS A 162 10.66 -1.11 6.17
CA LYS A 162 10.68 -2.59 6.27
C LYS A 162 10.32 -3.10 7.66
N THR A 163 10.73 -2.37 8.69
CA THR A 163 10.62 -2.83 10.07
C THR A 163 10.13 -1.73 11.01
N HIS A 164 9.68 -2.12 12.20
CA HIS A 164 9.43 -1.18 13.29
C HIS A 164 10.68 -0.36 13.63
N VAL A 165 11.85 -0.99 13.62
CA VAL A 165 13.13 -0.31 13.92
C VAL A 165 13.38 0.81 12.92
N ASP A 166 13.13 0.58 11.62
CA ASP A 166 13.27 1.61 10.59
C ASP A 166 12.35 2.81 10.83
N VAL A 167 11.10 2.56 11.23
CA VAL A 167 10.16 3.62 11.61
C VAL A 167 10.66 4.37 12.86
N LEU A 168 11.11 3.64 13.89
CA LEU A 168 11.52 4.25 15.17
C LEU A 168 12.80 5.10 15.02
N LYS A 169 13.68 4.77 14.07
CA LYS A 169 14.84 5.60 13.71
C LYS A 169 14.45 6.99 13.21
N LEU A 170 13.26 7.18 12.64
CA LEU A 170 12.74 8.51 12.26
C LEU A 170 12.57 9.43 13.47
N PHE A 171 12.33 8.84 14.65
CA PHE A 171 12.04 9.51 15.91
C PHE A 171 13.21 9.42 16.89
N GLY A 172 14.45 9.32 16.38
CA GLY A 172 15.66 9.33 17.19
C GLY A 172 15.89 8.08 18.06
N LYS A 173 15.12 7.01 17.86
CA LYS A 173 15.26 5.76 18.61
C LYS A 173 16.13 4.77 17.86
N ASP A 174 17.33 4.53 18.38
CA ASP A 174 18.20 3.47 17.89
C ASP A 174 17.99 2.20 18.73
N LEU A 175 17.35 1.20 18.13
CA LEU A 175 17.00 -0.07 18.77
C LEU A 175 17.45 -1.22 17.88
N ASP A 176 18.01 -2.28 18.48
CA ASP A 176 18.38 -3.48 17.73
C ASP A 176 17.15 -4.25 17.22
N GLN A 177 16.07 -4.26 18.01
CA GLN A 177 14.84 -4.99 17.70
C GLN A 177 13.61 -4.34 18.35
N HIS A 178 12.48 -4.37 17.65
CA HIS A 178 11.19 -3.98 18.22
C HIS A 178 10.05 -4.80 17.60
N GLN A 179 9.26 -5.48 18.43
CA GLN A 179 8.11 -6.30 17.99
C GLN A 179 6.79 -5.97 18.68
N ARG A 180 6.80 -5.05 19.66
CA ARG A 180 5.57 -4.61 20.32
C ARG A 180 4.70 -3.81 19.35
N GLY A 181 3.38 -3.87 19.54
CA GLY A 181 2.44 -3.13 18.70
C GLY A 181 2.57 -1.61 18.80
N THR A 182 3.14 -1.09 19.89
CA THR A 182 3.34 0.35 20.10
C THR A 182 4.72 0.66 20.69
N SER A 183 5.21 1.89 20.49
CA SER A 183 6.41 2.43 21.14
C SER A 183 6.14 3.88 21.59
N PRO A 184 6.13 4.18 22.90
CA PRO A 184 5.86 5.53 23.39
C PRO A 184 7.00 6.49 23.04
N LEU A 185 6.70 7.64 22.44
CA LEU A 185 7.69 8.71 22.22
C LEU A 185 7.83 9.58 23.47
N ASN A 186 6.69 9.90 24.10
CA ASN A 186 6.62 10.63 25.37
C ASN A 186 5.34 10.24 26.14
N ASN A 187 4.94 11.05 27.13
CA ASN A 187 3.77 10.77 27.96
C ASN A 187 2.44 10.87 27.20
N SER A 188 2.32 11.69 26.16
CA SER A 188 1.08 11.90 25.39
C SER A 188 1.06 11.22 24.03
N ILE A 189 2.22 10.87 23.45
CA ILE A 189 2.36 10.40 22.07
C ILE A 189 3.10 9.06 21.99
N GLN A 190 2.68 8.20 21.06
CA GLN A 190 3.34 6.95 20.71
C GLN A 190 3.35 6.70 19.19
N VAL A 191 4.23 5.82 18.74
CA VAL A 191 4.14 5.18 17.42
C VAL A 191 3.32 3.90 17.57
N TRP A 192 2.35 3.69 16.68
CA TRP A 192 1.49 2.51 16.66
C TRP A 192 1.67 1.75 15.34
N PHE A 193 1.83 0.42 15.44
CA PHE A 193 2.03 -0.51 14.33
C PHE A 193 0.84 -1.47 14.15
N PRO A 194 -0.36 -0.97 13.80
CA PRO A 194 -1.52 -1.84 13.67
C PRO A 194 -1.50 -2.65 12.39
N LYS A 195 -2.05 -3.87 12.47
CA LYS A 195 -2.72 -4.49 11.33
C LYS A 195 -4.12 -3.90 11.25
N LEU A 196 -4.42 -3.15 10.19
CA LEU A 196 -5.73 -2.49 9.98
C LEU A 196 -6.72 -3.40 9.24
N TYR A 197 -6.71 -4.67 9.64
CA TYR A 197 -7.56 -5.72 9.13
C TYR A 197 -7.70 -6.80 10.21
N ASP A 198 -8.76 -7.60 10.09
CA ASP A 198 -9.04 -8.69 11.02
C ASP A 198 -7.89 -9.69 11.10
N ASN A 199 -7.50 -10.03 12.32
CA ASN A 199 -6.54 -11.08 12.64
C ASN A 199 -7.05 -11.90 13.84
N GLY A 200 -6.25 -12.87 14.30
CA GLY A 200 -6.68 -13.83 15.33
C GLY A 200 -7.07 -13.23 16.68
N ASP A 201 -6.61 -12.01 16.98
CA ASP A 201 -6.81 -11.33 18.27
C ASP A 201 -7.60 -10.02 18.14
N TRP A 202 -7.47 -9.33 17.00
CA TRP A 202 -8.03 -7.99 16.77
C TRP A 202 -8.86 -7.92 15.49
N LYS A 203 -10.00 -7.24 15.57
CA LYS A 203 -10.79 -6.76 14.44
C LYS A 203 -10.58 -5.26 14.30
N ASN A 204 -9.48 -4.90 13.65
CA ASN A 204 -9.16 -3.51 13.34
C ASN A 204 -9.61 -3.19 11.92
N SER A 205 -10.05 -1.95 11.68
CA SER A 205 -10.36 -1.46 10.34
C SER A 205 -10.03 0.02 10.20
N LEU A 206 -9.82 0.43 8.95
CA LEU A 206 -9.66 1.82 8.54
C LEU A 206 -10.85 2.20 7.65
N SER A 207 -11.48 3.35 7.94
CA SER A 207 -12.53 3.92 7.10
C SER A 207 -12.05 4.17 5.67
N GLU A 208 -12.99 4.36 4.74
CA GLU A 208 -12.66 4.50 3.31
C GLU A 208 -11.80 5.73 3.02
N ASP A 209 -12.16 6.86 3.61
CA ASP A 209 -11.46 8.14 3.57
C ASP A 209 -10.17 8.18 4.42
N GLY A 210 -9.89 7.10 5.14
CA GLY A 210 -8.75 6.98 6.05
C GLY A 210 -8.84 7.90 7.28
N THR A 211 -10.00 8.50 7.59
CA THR A 211 -10.13 9.43 8.72
C THR A 211 -10.37 8.74 10.06
N LYS A 212 -10.86 7.50 10.07
CA LYS A 212 -11.19 6.77 11.29
C LYS A 212 -10.57 5.39 11.34
N ILE A 213 -10.07 5.03 12.52
CA ILE A 213 -9.65 3.67 12.84
C ILE A 213 -10.60 3.09 13.89
N PHE A 214 -11.11 1.90 13.63
CA PHE A 214 -11.91 1.13 14.57
C PHE A 214 -11.08 -0.04 15.07
N GLN A 215 -11.04 -0.25 16.38
CA GLN A 215 -10.36 -1.37 17.02
C GLN A 215 -11.35 -2.10 17.91
N SER A 216 -11.38 -3.42 17.80
CA SER A 216 -12.14 -4.28 18.71
C SER A 216 -11.44 -5.62 18.85
N ARG A 217 -11.72 -6.37 19.92
CA ARG A 217 -11.19 -7.72 20.08
C ARG A 217 -12.04 -8.76 19.37
N VAL A 218 -11.40 -9.82 18.87
CA VAL A 218 -12.15 -11.01 18.43
C VAL A 218 -12.85 -11.60 19.66
N ALA A 219 -14.17 -11.80 19.58
CA ALA A 219 -14.96 -12.31 20.68
C ALA A 219 -14.45 -13.69 21.14
N ARG A 220 -13.74 -13.72 22.27
CA ARG A 220 -13.39 -14.92 23.04
C ARG A 220 -13.89 -14.74 24.48
N VAL A 221 -14.17 -15.83 25.18
CA VAL A 221 -14.58 -15.79 26.59
C VAL A 221 -13.46 -15.09 27.39
N ASP A 222 -13.79 -13.98 28.06
CA ASP A 222 -12.89 -13.11 28.84
C ASP A 222 -11.96 -12.16 28.04
N SER A 223 -12.51 -11.52 26.99
CA SER A 223 -11.77 -10.66 26.03
C SER A 223 -11.86 -9.15 26.27
N LYS A 224 -12.18 -8.66 27.47
CA LYS A 224 -12.23 -7.21 27.73
C LYS A 224 -10.86 -6.54 27.50
N MET A 225 -10.88 -5.36 26.89
CA MET A 225 -9.69 -4.53 26.70
C MET A 225 -9.26 -3.90 28.04
N LYS A 226 -8.06 -4.25 28.52
CA LYS A 226 -7.43 -3.54 29.64
C LYS A 226 -6.67 -2.34 29.10
N VAL A 227 -7.32 -1.17 29.13
CA VAL A 227 -6.74 0.09 28.66
C VAL A 227 -6.28 0.90 29.87
N SER A 228 -4.97 0.97 30.11
CA SER A 228 -4.41 1.74 31.22
C SER A 228 -4.21 3.22 30.89
N ALA A 229 -3.89 3.53 29.62
CA ALA A 229 -3.77 4.89 29.09
C ALA A 229 -3.92 4.86 27.57
N ILE A 230 -4.61 5.85 27.00
CA ILE A 230 -4.72 6.05 25.55
C ILE A 230 -3.92 7.29 25.17
N LYS A 231 -2.94 7.10 24.27
CA LYS A 231 -2.07 8.16 23.75
C LYS A 231 -2.48 8.51 22.33
N ASP A 232 -2.22 9.75 21.91
CA ASP A 232 -2.23 10.08 20.50
C ASP A 232 -1.18 9.21 19.79
N SER A 233 -1.54 8.68 18.62
CA SER A 233 -0.76 7.65 17.96
C SER A 233 -0.37 8.08 16.55
N ILE A 234 0.93 8.10 16.28
CA ILE A 234 1.49 8.18 14.93
C ILE A 234 1.40 6.78 14.33
N VAL A 235 0.53 6.60 13.34
CA VAL A 235 0.16 5.27 12.84
C VAL A 235 1.01 4.89 11.63
N PHE A 236 1.74 3.79 11.77
CA PHE A 236 2.44 3.11 10.69
C PHE A 236 1.85 1.72 10.51
N ALA A 237 0.91 1.59 9.58
CA ALA A 237 0.13 0.36 9.42
C ALA A 237 0.93 -0.74 8.72
N HIS A 238 0.82 -1.97 9.23
CA HIS A 238 1.38 -3.17 8.61
C HIS A 238 0.66 -3.47 7.30
N GLN A 239 1.43 -3.67 6.23
CA GLN A 239 0.94 -4.05 4.91
C GLN A 239 1.83 -5.14 4.29
N LYS A 240 1.27 -5.85 3.31
CA LYS A 240 2.02 -6.74 2.42
C LYS A 240 1.93 -6.26 0.97
N ASP A 241 3.02 -6.41 0.23
CA ASP A 241 2.99 -6.23 -1.22
C ASP A 241 2.42 -7.49 -1.89
N VAL A 242 2.35 -7.45 -3.22
CA VAL A 242 1.90 -8.59 -4.02
C VAL A 242 2.81 -9.81 -3.86
N LEU A 243 4.09 -9.65 -3.53
CA LEU A 243 5.03 -10.77 -3.31
C LEU A 243 5.00 -11.28 -1.85
N GLY A 244 4.19 -10.68 -0.98
CA GLY A 244 4.07 -11.02 0.43
C GLY A 244 5.14 -10.38 1.32
N ASN A 245 5.96 -9.47 0.79
CA ASN A 245 6.92 -8.71 1.59
C ASN A 245 6.17 -7.76 2.52
N ILE A 246 6.58 -7.74 3.78
CA ILE A 246 5.98 -6.89 4.82
C ILE A 246 6.66 -5.52 4.82
N TYR A 247 5.87 -4.47 4.97
CA TYR A 247 6.32 -3.12 5.22
C TYR A 247 5.28 -2.33 6.02
N TYR A 248 5.65 -1.13 6.43
CA TYR A 248 4.84 -0.22 7.22
C TYR A 248 4.70 1.12 6.51
N THR A 249 3.48 1.64 6.41
CA THR A 249 3.18 2.94 5.78
C THR A 249 2.49 3.87 6.75
N PHE A 250 2.84 5.16 6.67
CA PHE A 250 2.23 6.20 7.48
C PHE A 250 0.74 6.39 7.10
N LYS A 251 -0.14 6.44 8.11
CA LYS A 251 -1.60 6.66 7.91
C LYS A 251 -2.13 7.95 8.53
N GLY A 252 -1.31 8.63 9.32
CA GLY A 252 -1.69 9.85 10.02
C GLY A 252 -1.39 9.80 11.52
N VAL A 253 -1.70 10.90 12.19
CA VAL A 253 -1.75 10.98 13.65
C VAL A 253 -3.20 10.85 14.09
N TYR A 254 -3.48 9.96 15.03
CA TYR A 254 -4.83 9.62 15.46
C TYR A 254 -5.01 9.86 16.95
N ARG A 255 -6.20 10.35 17.31
CA ARG A 255 -6.66 10.53 18.68
C ARG A 255 -7.86 9.66 18.95
N CYS A 256 -7.90 9.04 20.12
CA CYS A 256 -9.08 8.31 20.57
C CYS A 256 -10.23 9.29 20.85
N ILE A 257 -11.37 9.05 20.20
CA ILE A 257 -12.60 9.83 20.40
C ILE A 257 -13.66 9.06 21.20
N LYS A 258 -13.56 7.73 21.23
CA LYS A 258 -14.48 6.87 21.97
C LYS A 258 -13.78 5.57 22.36
N HIS A 259 -13.97 5.12 23.60
CA HIS A 259 -13.55 3.80 24.03
C HIS A 259 -14.59 3.17 24.95
N THR A 260 -14.71 1.85 24.88
CA THR A 260 -15.46 0.99 25.78
C THR A 260 -14.57 -0.18 26.22
N GLU A 261 -15.11 -1.14 26.95
CA GLU A 261 -14.40 -2.38 27.28
C GLU A 261 -14.16 -3.29 26.05
N ASP A 262 -14.87 -3.05 24.94
CA ASP A 262 -14.87 -3.92 23.76
C ASP A 262 -14.31 -3.24 22.50
N THR A 263 -14.44 -1.91 22.40
CA THR A 263 -14.10 -1.16 21.19
C THR A 263 -13.39 0.15 21.48
N ILE A 264 -12.53 0.58 20.55
CA ILE A 264 -11.93 1.91 20.52
C ILE A 264 -12.10 2.50 19.11
N GLU A 265 -12.55 3.74 19.05
CA GLU A 265 -12.64 4.55 17.84
C GLU A 265 -11.63 5.69 17.92
N TYR A 266 -10.84 5.83 16.85
CA TYR A 266 -9.87 6.89 16.69
C TYR A 266 -10.22 7.75 15.48
N GLU A 267 -9.94 9.05 15.57
CA GLU A 267 -10.07 10.02 14.49
C GLU A 267 -8.69 10.60 14.13
N ARG A 268 -8.44 10.76 12.83
CA ARG A 268 -7.20 11.34 12.30
C ARG A 268 -7.19 12.84 12.57
N ILE A 269 -6.24 13.28 13.38
CA ILE A 269 -6.03 14.69 13.72
C ILE A 269 -4.95 15.35 12.86
N SER A 270 -4.12 14.57 12.16
CA SER A 270 -3.18 15.09 11.15
C SER A 270 -2.88 14.05 10.07
N SER A 271 -2.77 14.52 8.82
CA SER A 271 -2.31 13.74 7.66
C SER A 271 -0.83 13.94 7.34
N LYS A 272 -0.12 14.76 8.11
CA LYS A 272 1.29 15.09 7.92
C LYS A 272 2.00 15.27 9.26
N ILE A 273 3.26 14.86 9.33
CA ILE A 273 4.15 15.11 10.47
C ILE A 273 5.43 15.81 10.04
N PHE A 274 5.96 16.65 10.93
CA PHE A 274 7.34 17.13 10.89
C PHE A 274 8.13 16.31 11.91
N LEU A 275 9.21 15.66 11.49
CA LEU A 275 10.00 14.79 12.37
C LEU A 275 10.62 15.56 13.53
N SER A 276 10.95 16.84 13.32
CA SER A 276 11.47 17.75 14.35
C SER A 276 10.57 17.91 15.58
N ASP A 277 9.26 17.67 15.43
CA ASP A 277 8.30 17.82 16.54
C ASP A 277 8.40 16.68 17.56
N TYR A 278 9.20 15.65 17.25
CA TYR A 278 9.27 14.38 17.98
C TYR A 278 10.69 13.91 18.29
N LEU A 279 11.71 14.71 17.95
CA LEU A 279 13.13 14.43 18.18
C LEU A 279 13.63 15.06 19.49
#